data_AF-W2C5U0-F1
#
_entry.id   AF-W2C5U0-F1
#
_cell.length_a   1.000
_cell.length_b   1.000
_cell.length_c   1.000
_cell.angle_alpha   90.00
_cell.angle_beta   90.00
_cell.angle_gamma   90.00
#
_symmetry.space_group_name_H-M   'P 1'
#
loop_
_entity.id
_entity.type
_entity.pdbx_description
1 polymer ?
#
loop_
_entity_poly.entity_id
_entity_poly.type
_entity_poly.pdbx_seq_one_letter_code
_entity_poly.pdbx_strand_id
1 'polypeptide(L)'
;MQVVKPGEFRALHGVQVVKPDEFGALHGVRVVKPGEFGALHGVRVVKPDEFRALHGVQVVKPGKFGALHGVRVVKPGEFRALHGVRVVKPGKFRGLHGMRVPSATFGSGVVFLRPLNPNKKEMRNNEQLNQTVARSVWQDFLLFLRDPHAAGTSIYRWGTLGLFAVLLLLNYLCGLLKWWITQEPIVKVSDLGILNPGMILAFILLTPLLEELAFRGFLLFHKKKYVVIVALLMLFFIFSFENLSWFRYPLMLLVALWLGLMLANRKARDWTLGLISRHKRVLIYASSIAFACAHLTNYDGFEVVSLLPIAQKVIAGLFFSYVMVRSNSIVPGLLLHAANNSVLVLIIYLWSLSL
;
A
#
# COMPACT_ATOMS: atom_id res chain seq x y z
N MET A 1 -38.77 23.25 -22.58
CA MET A 1 -38.45 21.94 -21.95
C MET A 1 -39.30 20.89 -22.66
N GLN A 2 -38.74 20.12 -23.61
CA GLN A 2 -39.51 19.08 -24.32
C GLN A 2 -39.59 17.83 -23.44
N VAL A 3 -40.74 17.66 -22.79
CA VAL A 3 -41.11 16.46 -22.02
C VAL A 3 -42.23 15.77 -22.77
N VAL A 4 -42.02 14.52 -23.17
CA VAL A 4 -43.05 13.73 -23.84
C VAL A 4 -43.95 13.09 -22.79
N LYS A 5 -45.27 13.25 -22.96
CA LYS A 5 -46.32 12.62 -22.13
C LYS A 5 -46.53 11.16 -22.57
N PRO A 6 -47.12 10.30 -21.73
CA PRO A 6 -47.47 8.93 -22.10
C PRO A 6 -48.34 8.87 -23.38
N GLY A 7 -48.06 7.91 -24.25
CA GLY A 7 -48.72 7.52 -25.50
C GLY A 7 -47.85 6.49 -26.25
N GLU A 8 -48.44 5.75 -27.18
CA GLU A 8 -47.66 4.87 -28.08
C GLU A 8 -46.97 5.69 -29.17
N PHE A 9 -45.63 5.64 -29.22
CA PHE A 9 -44.87 6.32 -30.26
C PHE A 9 -43.94 5.37 -30.99
N ARG A 10 -44.02 5.38 -32.34
CA ARG A 10 -43.10 4.60 -33.19
C ARG A 10 -41.67 5.13 -33.14
N ALA A 11 -41.47 6.45 -33.16
CA ALA A 11 -40.14 7.07 -33.13
C ALA A 11 -40.14 8.49 -32.53
N LEU A 12 -39.08 8.84 -31.78
CA LEU A 12 -38.85 10.23 -31.32
C LEU A 12 -37.38 10.66 -31.45
N HIS A 13 -37.16 11.95 -31.70
CA HIS A 13 -35.83 12.55 -31.87
C HIS A 13 -35.64 13.79 -30.97
N GLY A 14 -34.46 13.92 -30.34
CA GLY A 14 -34.03 15.16 -29.69
C GLY A 14 -34.71 15.49 -28.34
N VAL A 15 -35.24 14.49 -27.64
CA VAL A 15 -36.04 14.69 -26.42
C VAL A 15 -35.16 14.79 -25.16
N GLN A 16 -35.47 15.72 -24.26
CA GLN A 16 -34.74 15.82 -22.99
C GLN A 16 -35.16 14.72 -22.00
N VAL A 17 -36.46 14.49 -21.82
CA VAL A 17 -37.00 13.49 -20.89
C VAL A 17 -38.19 12.76 -21.51
N VAL A 18 -38.11 11.43 -21.53
CA VAL A 18 -39.23 10.54 -21.89
C VAL A 18 -39.80 9.93 -20.60
N LYS A 19 -41.12 10.01 -20.44
CA LYS A 19 -41.87 9.38 -19.33
C LYS A 19 -42.14 7.90 -19.64
N PRO A 20 -42.50 7.08 -18.63
CA PRO A 20 -42.79 5.65 -18.82
C PRO A 20 -43.87 5.41 -19.87
N ASP A 21 -43.55 4.61 -20.90
CA ASP A 21 -44.48 4.07 -21.88
C ASP A 21 -43.80 3.05 -22.81
N GLU A 22 -44.55 2.50 -23.78
CA GLU A 22 -44.04 1.69 -24.89
C GLU A 22 -43.54 2.55 -26.06
N PHE A 23 -42.27 2.37 -26.45
CA PHE A 23 -41.67 3.08 -27.58
C PHE A 23 -40.91 2.15 -28.51
N GLY A 24 -41.14 2.32 -29.82
CA GLY A 24 -40.41 1.60 -30.87
C GLY A 24 -38.92 1.98 -30.92
N ALA A 25 -38.62 3.24 -31.23
CA ALA A 25 -37.24 3.74 -31.33
C ALA A 25 -37.06 5.17 -30.78
N LEU A 26 -35.96 5.43 -30.05
CA LEU A 26 -35.60 6.79 -29.61
C LEU A 26 -34.19 7.17 -30.04
N HIS A 27 -34.01 8.42 -30.50
CA HIS A 27 -32.71 8.95 -30.89
C HIS A 27 -32.40 10.29 -30.19
N GLY A 28 -31.19 10.42 -29.62
CA GLY A 28 -30.70 11.67 -29.04
C GLY A 28 -31.40 12.09 -27.75
N VAL A 29 -31.56 11.16 -26.80
CA VAL A 29 -32.30 11.38 -25.54
C VAL A 29 -31.37 11.61 -24.35
N ARG A 30 -31.64 12.62 -23.52
CA ARG A 30 -30.82 12.88 -22.33
C ARG A 30 -31.13 11.92 -21.18
N VAL A 31 -32.41 11.69 -20.88
CA VAL A 31 -32.85 10.78 -19.80
C VAL A 31 -34.08 9.99 -20.23
N VAL A 32 -33.99 8.66 -20.16
CA VAL A 32 -35.12 7.74 -20.32
C VAL A 32 -35.54 7.21 -18.94
N LYS A 33 -36.81 7.36 -18.59
CA LYS A 33 -37.43 6.74 -17.39
C LYS A 33 -37.87 5.29 -17.72
N PRO A 34 -38.14 4.44 -16.71
CA PRO A 34 -38.59 3.05 -16.93
C PRO A 34 -39.81 3.00 -17.87
N GLY A 35 -39.88 2.05 -18.79
CA GLY A 35 -40.88 1.75 -19.83
C GLY A 35 -40.37 0.62 -20.74
N GLU A 36 -41.18 0.09 -21.66
CA GLU A 36 -40.72 -0.90 -22.65
C GLU A 36 -40.18 -0.22 -23.91
N PHE A 37 -38.92 -0.50 -24.26
CA PHE A 37 -38.28 0.14 -25.42
C PHE A 37 -37.66 -0.88 -26.37
N GLY A 38 -37.98 -0.74 -27.66
CA GLY A 38 -37.41 -1.53 -28.74
C GLY A 38 -35.94 -1.21 -29.01
N ALA A 39 -35.63 0.05 -29.38
CA ALA A 39 -34.28 0.48 -29.70
C ALA A 39 -33.97 1.91 -29.21
N LEU A 40 -32.84 2.11 -28.53
CA LEU A 40 -32.35 3.45 -28.18
C LEU A 40 -31.00 3.76 -28.82
N HIS A 41 -30.85 4.98 -29.36
CA HIS A 41 -29.61 5.47 -29.94
C HIS A 41 -29.19 6.83 -29.36
N GLY A 42 -27.92 6.98 -28.95
CA GLY A 42 -27.37 8.26 -28.50
C GLY A 42 -27.97 8.76 -27.19
N VAL A 43 -28.01 7.90 -26.17
CA VAL A 43 -28.64 8.21 -24.87
C VAL A 43 -27.60 8.49 -23.78
N ARG A 44 -27.83 9.54 -22.98
CA ARG A 44 -26.89 9.85 -21.88
C ARG A 44 -27.11 8.96 -20.66
N VAL A 45 -28.35 8.79 -20.21
CA VAL A 45 -28.69 7.97 -19.03
C VAL A 45 -29.97 7.17 -19.27
N VAL A 46 -29.88 5.85 -19.09
CA VAL A 46 -31.02 4.92 -19.07
C VAL A 46 -31.27 4.47 -17.62
N LYS A 47 -32.51 4.64 -17.13
CA LYS A 47 -32.95 4.15 -15.81
C LYS A 47 -33.33 2.67 -15.87
N PRO A 48 -33.41 1.98 -14.71
CA PRO A 48 -33.72 0.54 -14.65
C PRO A 48 -35.00 0.15 -15.38
N ASP A 49 -34.91 -0.76 -16.36
CA ASP A 49 -36.04 -1.49 -16.95
C ASP A 49 -35.57 -2.64 -17.87
N GLU A 50 -36.51 -3.25 -18.61
CA GLU A 50 -36.27 -4.18 -19.71
C GLU A 50 -36.08 -3.46 -21.05
N PHE A 51 -34.93 -3.68 -21.70
CA PHE A 51 -34.61 -3.06 -22.99
C PHE A 51 -34.12 -4.10 -23.99
N ARG A 52 -34.64 -4.06 -25.23
CA ARG A 52 -34.24 -5.00 -26.29
C ARG A 52 -32.91 -4.62 -26.93
N ALA A 53 -32.72 -3.38 -27.37
CA ALA A 53 -31.48 -2.93 -28.02
C ALA A 53 -31.04 -1.50 -27.64
N LEU A 54 -29.76 -1.31 -27.33
CA LEU A 54 -29.17 -0.03 -26.96
C LEU A 54 -27.88 0.25 -27.73
N HIS A 55 -27.76 1.45 -28.31
CA HIS A 55 -26.58 1.88 -29.07
C HIS A 55 -26.10 3.27 -28.64
N GLY A 56 -24.79 3.42 -28.38
CA GLY A 56 -24.20 4.73 -28.09
C GLY A 56 -24.67 5.33 -26.75
N VAL A 57 -24.59 4.55 -25.67
CA VAL A 57 -25.06 4.96 -24.33
C VAL A 57 -23.90 5.32 -23.41
N GLN A 58 -24.00 6.43 -22.66
CA GLN A 58 -22.94 6.76 -21.69
C GLN A 58 -23.05 5.93 -20.40
N VAL A 59 -24.24 5.86 -19.79
CA VAL A 59 -24.46 5.15 -18.52
C VAL A 59 -25.76 4.35 -18.55
N VAL A 60 -25.63 3.04 -18.28
CA VAL A 60 -26.75 2.11 -18.12
C VAL A 60 -26.86 1.72 -16.64
N LYS A 61 -28.04 1.94 -16.03
CA LYS A 61 -28.36 1.50 -14.67
C LYS A 61 -28.85 0.04 -14.66
N PRO A 62 -28.89 -0.64 -13.49
CA PRO A 62 -29.30 -2.05 -13.38
C PRO A 62 -30.64 -2.35 -14.05
N GLY A 63 -30.79 -3.49 -14.71
CA GLY A 63 -31.99 -3.89 -15.47
C GLY A 63 -31.74 -5.17 -16.29
N LYS A 64 -32.70 -5.56 -17.14
CA LYS A 64 -32.54 -6.69 -18.08
C LYS A 64 -32.35 -6.15 -19.49
N PHE A 65 -31.27 -6.58 -20.15
CA PHE A 65 -30.91 -6.03 -21.46
C PHE A 65 -30.61 -7.13 -22.48
N GLY A 66 -31.21 -6.99 -23.66
CA GLY A 66 -30.97 -7.86 -24.81
C GLY A 66 -29.59 -7.63 -25.44
N ALA A 67 -29.44 -6.54 -26.19
CA ALA A 67 -28.21 -6.20 -26.91
C ALA A 67 -27.74 -4.76 -26.60
N LEU A 68 -26.47 -4.60 -26.25
CA LEU A 68 -25.83 -3.29 -26.03
C LEU A 68 -24.61 -3.12 -26.93
N HIS A 69 -24.51 -1.97 -27.58
CA HIS A 69 -23.41 -1.62 -28.46
C HIS A 69 -22.87 -0.21 -28.16
N GLY A 70 -21.56 -0.06 -28.01
CA GLY A 70 -20.90 1.25 -27.85
C GLY A 70 -21.24 1.95 -26.53
N VAL A 71 -21.12 1.25 -25.40
CA VAL A 71 -21.46 1.78 -24.07
C VAL A 71 -20.24 2.14 -23.25
N ARG A 72 -20.26 3.29 -22.57
CA ARG A 72 -19.11 3.72 -21.75
C ARG A 72 -19.08 3.02 -20.39
N VAL A 73 -20.20 2.96 -19.67
CA VAL A 73 -20.30 2.35 -18.34
C VAL A 73 -21.60 1.56 -18.18
N VAL A 74 -21.48 0.30 -17.77
CA VAL A 74 -22.62 -0.57 -17.41
C VAL A 74 -22.55 -0.93 -15.92
N LYS A 75 -23.66 -0.69 -15.20
CA LYS A 75 -23.85 -1.12 -13.80
C LYS A 75 -24.39 -2.57 -13.75
N PRO A 76 -24.29 -3.26 -12.58
CA PRO A 76 -24.71 -4.67 -12.44
C PRO A 76 -26.15 -4.92 -12.92
N GLY A 77 -26.40 -6.05 -13.60
CA GLY A 77 -27.69 -6.41 -14.21
C GLY A 77 -27.62 -7.74 -14.96
N GLU A 78 -28.68 -8.10 -15.68
CA GLU A 78 -28.74 -9.30 -16.53
C GLU A 78 -28.60 -8.92 -18.00
N PHE A 79 -27.56 -9.43 -18.67
CA PHE A 79 -27.19 -9.02 -20.03
C PHE A 79 -27.02 -10.23 -20.96
N ARG A 80 -27.73 -10.21 -22.09
CA ARG A 80 -27.63 -11.28 -23.09
C ARG A 80 -26.43 -11.07 -24.04
N ALA A 81 -26.20 -9.87 -24.56
CA ALA A 81 -25.04 -9.55 -25.42
C ALA A 81 -24.49 -8.13 -25.22
N LEU A 82 -23.17 -8.00 -24.99
CA LEU A 82 -22.45 -6.72 -24.90
C LEU A 82 -21.36 -6.60 -25.97
N HIS A 83 -21.34 -5.47 -26.70
CA HIS A 83 -20.32 -5.18 -27.71
C HIS A 83 -19.74 -3.75 -27.55
N GLY A 84 -18.42 -3.61 -27.61
CA GLY A 84 -17.75 -2.29 -27.61
C GLY A 84 -17.93 -1.49 -26.31
N VAL A 85 -17.92 -2.18 -25.16
CA VAL A 85 -18.11 -1.56 -23.84
C VAL A 85 -16.77 -1.22 -23.20
N ARG A 86 -16.63 0.00 -22.64
CA ARG A 86 -15.37 0.43 -22.00
C ARG A 86 -15.19 -0.12 -20.58
N VAL A 87 -16.23 -0.05 -19.74
CA VAL A 87 -16.17 -0.47 -18.33
C VAL A 87 -17.47 -1.20 -17.95
N VAL A 88 -17.32 -2.37 -17.32
CA VAL A 88 -18.43 -3.16 -16.78
C VAL A 88 -18.17 -3.55 -15.33
N LYS A 89 -19.18 -3.34 -14.48
CA LYS A 89 -19.20 -3.79 -13.09
C LYS A 89 -19.75 -5.24 -12.98
N PRO A 90 -19.42 -6.00 -11.92
CA PRO A 90 -19.83 -7.40 -11.79
C PRO A 90 -21.34 -7.65 -11.98
N GLY A 91 -21.72 -8.75 -12.63
CA GLY A 91 -23.11 -9.09 -13.00
C GLY A 91 -23.21 -10.44 -13.72
N LYS A 92 -24.42 -10.85 -14.13
CA LYS A 92 -24.64 -12.10 -14.90
C LYS A 92 -24.60 -11.79 -16.40
N PHE A 93 -23.63 -12.35 -17.12
CA PHE A 93 -23.42 -12.12 -18.56
C PHE A 93 -23.45 -13.44 -19.33
N ARG A 94 -24.19 -13.51 -20.44
CA ARG A 94 -24.17 -14.67 -21.36
C ARG A 94 -23.16 -14.52 -22.51
N GLY A 95 -22.83 -13.30 -22.95
CA GLY A 95 -21.86 -13.06 -24.04
C GLY A 95 -21.22 -11.67 -23.99
N LEU A 96 -19.89 -11.61 -24.08
CA LEU A 96 -19.09 -10.39 -23.98
C LEU A 96 -18.08 -10.29 -25.14
N HIS A 97 -18.04 -9.15 -25.84
CA HIS A 97 -17.10 -8.94 -26.93
C HIS A 97 -16.58 -7.48 -26.97
N GLY A 98 -15.28 -7.30 -27.27
CA GLY A 98 -14.67 -5.97 -27.46
C GLY A 98 -14.47 -5.11 -26.20
N MET A 99 -14.26 -5.72 -25.03
CA MET A 99 -14.00 -5.01 -23.76
C MET A 99 -12.57 -4.46 -23.65
N ARG A 100 -12.41 -3.26 -23.08
CA ARG A 100 -11.10 -2.64 -22.84
C ARG A 100 -10.55 -2.88 -21.42
N VAL A 101 -11.42 -2.99 -20.40
CA VAL A 101 -11.00 -3.25 -19.00
C VAL A 101 -12.09 -4.03 -18.24
N PRO A 102 -11.95 -5.35 -18.02
CA PRO A 102 -12.78 -6.08 -17.06
C PRO A 102 -12.31 -5.81 -15.62
N SER A 103 -13.22 -5.49 -14.71
CA SER A 103 -12.89 -5.12 -13.33
C SER A 103 -12.92 -6.27 -12.31
N ALA A 104 -13.32 -7.51 -12.66
CA ALA A 104 -13.21 -8.70 -11.79
C ALA A 104 -13.59 -9.99 -12.55
N THR A 105 -13.29 -11.13 -11.93
CA THR A 105 -13.56 -12.52 -12.32
C THR A 105 -14.98 -12.79 -12.82
N PHE A 106 -15.10 -13.37 -14.01
CA PHE A 106 -16.36 -13.87 -14.58
C PHE A 106 -16.60 -15.33 -14.15
N GLY A 107 -17.85 -15.71 -13.88
CA GLY A 107 -18.22 -17.10 -13.57
C GLY A 107 -18.00 -18.05 -14.75
N SER A 108 -17.83 -19.35 -14.46
CA SER A 108 -17.56 -20.38 -15.47
C SER A 108 -18.67 -20.47 -16.51
N GLY A 109 -18.38 -20.09 -17.75
CA GLY A 109 -19.33 -20.08 -18.86
C GLY A 109 -19.03 -19.06 -19.96
N VAL A 110 -18.00 -18.21 -19.80
CA VAL A 110 -17.64 -17.22 -20.82
C VAL A 110 -16.61 -17.80 -21.80
N VAL A 111 -17.05 -18.10 -23.02
CA VAL A 111 -16.17 -18.50 -24.13
C VAL A 111 -15.56 -17.25 -24.78
N PHE A 112 -14.26 -17.04 -24.59
CA PHE A 112 -13.47 -16.05 -25.36
C PHE A 112 -12.81 -16.75 -26.55
N LEU A 113 -13.33 -16.55 -27.77
CA LEU A 113 -12.58 -16.89 -28.98
C LEU A 113 -11.85 -15.65 -29.48
N ARG A 114 -10.53 -15.64 -29.31
CA ARG A 114 -9.63 -14.79 -30.12
C ARG A 114 -8.44 -15.67 -30.53
N PRO A 115 -8.07 -15.72 -31.83
CA PRO A 115 -6.89 -16.46 -32.24
C PRO A 115 -5.65 -15.74 -31.68
N LEU A 116 -4.91 -16.42 -30.81
CA LEU A 116 -3.63 -15.96 -30.30
C LEU A 116 -2.58 -17.00 -30.66
N ASN A 117 -1.55 -16.51 -31.36
CA ASN A 117 -0.28 -17.15 -31.65
C ASN A 117 0.15 -18.13 -30.53
N PRO A 118 0.37 -19.43 -30.83
CA PRO A 118 0.55 -20.49 -29.83
C PRO A 118 1.72 -20.23 -28.86
N ASN A 119 2.77 -19.52 -29.28
CA ASN A 119 3.96 -19.28 -28.46
C ASN A 119 3.76 -18.30 -27.28
N LYS A 120 2.66 -17.53 -27.24
CA LYS A 120 2.41 -16.57 -26.15
C LYS A 120 1.63 -17.18 -24.98
N LYS A 121 0.98 -18.32 -25.20
CA LYS A 121 0.15 -19.01 -24.20
C LYS A 121 1.01 -19.83 -23.24
N GLU A 122 2.10 -20.42 -23.71
CA GLU A 122 3.07 -21.13 -22.86
C GLU A 122 3.79 -20.17 -21.89
N MET A 123 4.23 -19.00 -22.34
CA MET A 123 4.86 -18.01 -21.42
C MET A 123 3.89 -17.51 -20.35
N ARG A 124 2.63 -17.24 -20.74
CA ARG A 124 1.61 -16.71 -19.82
C ARG A 124 1.10 -17.78 -18.85
N ASN A 125 1.04 -19.03 -19.27
CA ASN A 125 0.73 -20.14 -18.38
C ASN A 125 1.88 -20.39 -17.40
N ASN A 126 3.15 -20.30 -17.81
CA ASN A 126 4.28 -20.40 -16.87
C ASN A 126 4.35 -19.23 -15.88
N GLU A 127 3.99 -18.00 -16.28
CA GLU A 127 3.87 -16.86 -15.36
C GLU A 127 2.65 -16.94 -14.43
N GLN A 128 1.50 -17.41 -14.91
CA GLN A 128 0.28 -17.55 -14.09
C GLN A 128 0.31 -18.78 -13.17
N LEU A 129 0.92 -19.90 -13.59
CA LEU A 129 1.12 -21.06 -12.70
C LEU A 129 2.05 -20.69 -11.54
N ASN A 130 3.07 -19.86 -11.79
CA ASN A 130 3.99 -19.37 -10.75
C ASN A 130 3.38 -18.32 -9.81
N GLN A 131 2.30 -17.63 -10.19
CA GLN A 131 1.60 -16.69 -9.31
C GLN A 131 0.66 -17.37 -8.30
N THR A 132 0.41 -18.68 -8.44
CA THR A 132 -0.48 -19.45 -7.56
C THR A 132 0.25 -20.24 -6.48
N VAL A 133 1.57 -20.14 -6.37
CA VAL A 133 2.25 -20.51 -5.13
C VAL A 133 2.14 -19.32 -4.21
N ALA A 134 1.29 -19.41 -3.19
CA ALA A 134 1.19 -18.37 -2.16
C ALA A 134 2.58 -18.15 -1.56
N ARG A 135 3.26 -17.10 -2.00
CA ARG A 135 4.64 -16.80 -1.63
C ARG A 135 4.75 -16.78 -0.11
N SER A 136 5.75 -17.49 0.42
CA SER A 136 6.01 -17.47 1.86
C SER A 136 6.44 -16.05 2.27
N VAL A 137 6.25 -15.69 3.55
CA VAL A 137 6.68 -14.38 4.04
C VAL A 137 8.18 -14.18 3.86
N TRP A 138 8.98 -15.25 3.98
CA TRP A 138 10.40 -15.26 3.67
C TRP A 138 10.71 -14.89 2.23
N GLN A 139 10.03 -15.54 1.27
CA GLN A 139 10.20 -15.24 -0.14
C GLN A 139 9.75 -13.81 -0.47
N ASP A 140 8.68 -13.31 0.17
CA ASP A 140 8.22 -11.92 -0.02
C ASP A 140 9.19 -10.89 0.57
N PHE A 141 9.81 -11.19 1.70
CA PHE A 141 10.87 -10.38 2.28
C PHE A 141 12.09 -10.31 1.35
N LEU A 142 12.57 -11.45 0.85
CA LEU A 142 13.68 -11.50 -0.11
C LEU A 142 13.35 -10.77 -1.42
N LEU A 143 12.12 -10.89 -1.92
CA LEU A 143 11.66 -10.10 -3.06
C LEU A 143 11.73 -8.61 -2.74
N PHE A 144 11.22 -8.19 -1.58
CA PHE A 144 11.22 -6.79 -1.18
C PHE A 144 12.62 -6.18 -1.15
N LEU A 145 13.63 -6.91 -0.69
CA LEU A 145 15.03 -6.47 -0.68
C LEU A 145 15.56 -6.21 -2.10
N ARG A 146 15.08 -6.97 -3.09
CA ARG A 146 15.44 -6.80 -4.50
C ARG A 146 14.62 -5.70 -5.17
N ASP A 147 13.31 -5.68 -4.93
CA ASP A 147 12.35 -4.75 -5.50
C ASP A 147 11.27 -4.34 -4.46
N PRO A 148 11.44 -3.19 -3.79
CA PRO A 148 10.47 -2.70 -2.81
C PRO A 148 9.19 -2.13 -3.42
N HIS A 149 9.05 -2.14 -4.76
CA HIS A 149 7.82 -1.78 -5.48
C HIS A 149 6.99 -3.00 -5.87
N ALA A 150 7.60 -4.18 -5.93
CA ALA A 150 6.91 -5.41 -6.29
C ALA A 150 5.73 -5.67 -5.35
N ALA A 151 4.64 -6.20 -5.90
CA ALA A 151 3.46 -6.56 -5.13
C ALA A 151 3.83 -7.56 -4.02
N GLY A 152 3.38 -7.27 -2.81
CA GLY A 152 3.70 -8.04 -1.62
C GLY A 152 2.55 -8.87 -1.10
N THR A 153 2.86 -9.71 -0.12
CA THR A 153 1.86 -10.39 0.68
C THR A 153 1.44 -9.51 1.87
N SER A 154 0.28 -9.81 2.46
CA SER A 154 -0.12 -9.17 3.72
C SER A 154 0.86 -9.57 4.83
N ILE A 155 1.29 -8.59 5.63
CA ILE A 155 2.12 -8.84 6.82
C ILE A 155 1.33 -9.43 7.99
N TYR A 156 0.00 -9.40 7.97
CA TYR A 156 -0.85 -9.93 9.04
C TYR A 156 -1.00 -11.45 8.92
N ARG A 157 0.13 -12.16 8.90
CA ARG A 157 0.23 -13.62 8.80
C ARG A 157 1.21 -14.10 9.87
N TRP A 158 0.99 -15.30 10.38
CA TRP A 158 1.92 -15.98 11.30
C TRP A 158 3.35 -16.02 10.79
N GLY A 159 3.54 -16.09 9.46
CA GLY A 159 4.87 -16.07 8.85
C GLY A 159 5.67 -14.78 9.12
N THR A 160 5.03 -13.63 9.37
CA THR A 160 5.74 -12.39 9.74
C THR A 160 6.26 -12.46 11.17
N LEU A 161 5.46 -13.02 12.09
CA LEU A 161 5.91 -13.28 13.46
C LEU A 161 7.01 -14.35 13.49
N GLY A 162 6.91 -15.38 12.64
CA GLY A 162 7.97 -16.37 12.47
C GLY A 162 9.27 -15.77 11.93
N LEU A 163 9.20 -14.93 10.89
CA LEU A 163 10.35 -14.19 10.38
C LEU A 163 10.96 -13.29 11.47
N PHE A 164 10.13 -12.53 12.20
CA PHE A 164 10.58 -11.71 13.32
C PHE A 164 11.28 -12.54 14.40
N ALA A 165 10.69 -13.68 14.81
CA ALA A 165 11.26 -14.55 15.83
C ALA A 165 12.62 -15.11 15.42
N VAL A 166 12.82 -15.48 14.14
CA VAL A 166 14.13 -15.95 13.65
C VAL A 166 15.16 -14.84 13.68
N LEU A 167 14.80 -13.62 13.25
CA LEU A 167 15.71 -12.46 13.29
C LEU A 167 16.04 -12.06 14.73
N LEU A 168 15.05 -12.11 15.63
CA LEU A 168 15.24 -11.87 17.06
C LEU A 168 16.19 -12.90 17.67
N LEU A 169 15.98 -14.19 17.40
CA LEU A 169 16.87 -15.26 17.87
C LEU A 169 18.29 -15.05 17.35
N LEU A 170 18.45 -14.74 16.07
CA LEU A 170 19.76 -14.47 15.47
C LEU A 170 20.47 -13.29 16.15
N ASN A 171 19.74 -12.23 16.51
CA ASN A 171 20.28 -11.09 17.25
C ASN A 171 20.87 -11.52 18.60
N TYR A 172 20.16 -12.34 19.38
CA TYR A 172 20.67 -12.84 20.66
C TYR A 172 21.78 -13.87 20.51
N LEU A 173 21.75 -14.70 19.46
CA LEU A 173 22.86 -15.61 19.14
C LEU A 173 24.14 -14.85 18.80
N CYS A 174 24.05 -13.71 18.08
CA CYS A 174 25.20 -12.83 17.87
C CYS A 174 25.73 -12.23 19.18
N GLY A 175 24.84 -11.86 20.11
CA GLY A 175 25.21 -11.41 21.45
C GLY A 175 25.92 -12.49 22.27
N LEU A 176 25.41 -13.72 22.24
CA LEU A 176 26.02 -14.89 22.87
C LEU A 176 27.38 -15.22 22.28
N LEU A 177 27.51 -15.14 20.94
CA LEU A 177 28.78 -15.35 20.27
C LEU A 177 29.80 -14.27 20.65
N LYS A 178 29.38 -13.00 20.74
CA LYS A 178 30.22 -11.92 21.24
C LYS A 178 30.70 -12.23 22.67
N TRP A 179 29.77 -12.56 23.58
CA TRP A 179 30.11 -12.95 24.94
C TRP A 179 31.10 -14.13 24.98
N TRP A 180 30.92 -15.14 24.14
CA TRP A 180 31.83 -16.28 24.09
C TRP A 180 33.25 -15.88 23.68
N ILE A 181 33.40 -14.90 22.78
CA ILE A 181 34.70 -14.43 22.29
C ILE A 181 35.36 -13.45 23.27
N THR A 182 34.63 -12.48 23.80
CA THR A 182 35.20 -11.36 24.58
C THR A 182 35.05 -11.53 26.08
N GLN A 183 34.23 -12.48 26.53
CA GLN A 183 33.80 -12.65 27.92
C GLN A 183 33.06 -11.42 28.49
N GLU A 184 32.70 -10.44 27.64
CA GLU A 184 31.86 -9.31 28.04
C GLU A 184 30.43 -9.78 28.30
N PRO A 185 29.86 -9.53 29.49
CA PRO A 185 28.53 -10.00 29.83
C PRO A 185 27.48 -9.34 28.94
N ILE A 186 26.45 -10.10 28.56
CA ILE A 186 25.33 -9.63 27.73
C ILE A 186 24.51 -8.55 28.45
N VAL A 187 24.41 -8.65 29.78
CA VAL A 187 23.77 -7.68 30.67
C VAL A 187 24.82 -7.18 31.66
N LYS A 188 24.96 -5.86 31.77
CA LYS A 188 25.83 -5.18 32.73
C LYS A 188 25.03 -4.72 33.94
N VAL A 189 25.68 -4.55 35.09
CA VAL A 189 25.06 -3.96 36.29
C VAL A 189 24.47 -2.57 36.01
N SER A 190 25.11 -1.79 35.12
CA SER A 190 24.60 -0.49 34.65
C SER A 190 23.23 -0.57 33.98
N ASP A 191 22.88 -1.72 33.39
CA ASP A 191 21.63 -1.90 32.65
C ASP A 191 20.41 -2.04 33.58
N LEU A 192 20.63 -2.30 34.88
CA LEU A 192 19.56 -2.31 35.89
C LEU A 192 18.82 -0.96 35.96
N GLY A 193 19.47 0.14 35.58
CA GLY A 193 18.84 1.45 35.48
C GLY A 193 17.65 1.49 34.51
N ILE A 194 17.61 0.58 33.52
CA ILE A 194 16.50 0.46 32.57
C ILE A 194 15.21 0.01 33.27
N LEU A 195 15.29 -0.72 34.39
CA LEU A 195 14.12 -1.25 35.11
C LEU A 195 13.32 -0.16 35.86
N ASN A 196 13.80 1.08 35.89
CA ASN A 196 12.99 2.21 36.36
C ASN A 196 11.74 2.36 35.45
N PRO A 197 10.51 2.48 35.99
CA PRO A 197 9.29 2.60 35.19
C PRO A 197 9.34 3.65 34.06
N GLY A 198 9.98 4.81 34.31
CA GLY A 198 10.15 5.85 33.30
C GLY A 198 11.10 5.41 32.17
N MET A 199 12.17 4.70 32.51
CA MET A 199 13.14 4.17 31.55
C MET A 199 12.56 2.99 30.77
N ILE A 200 11.78 2.10 31.39
CA ILE A 200 11.03 1.05 30.68
C ILE A 200 10.13 1.66 29.62
N LEU A 201 9.32 2.67 29.99
CA LEU A 201 8.43 3.35 29.06
C LEU A 201 9.22 4.00 27.91
N ALA A 202 10.30 4.70 28.24
CA ALA A 202 11.14 5.35 27.24
C ALA A 202 11.81 4.34 26.31
N PHE A 203 12.31 3.22 26.83
CA PHE A 203 13.05 2.21 26.07
C PHE A 203 12.15 1.32 25.21
N ILE A 204 10.95 0.97 25.70
CA ILE A 204 10.03 0.08 24.98
C ILE A 204 9.15 0.84 24.00
N LEU A 205 8.69 2.06 24.33
CA LEU A 205 7.73 2.79 23.49
C LEU A 205 8.35 4.00 22.81
N LEU A 206 8.97 4.90 23.57
CA LEU A 206 9.41 6.19 23.04
C LEU A 206 10.58 6.03 22.06
N THR A 207 11.61 5.26 22.44
CA THR A 207 12.83 5.07 21.65
C THR A 207 12.50 4.41 20.31
N PRO A 208 11.77 3.28 20.25
CA PRO A 208 11.32 2.72 18.97
C PRO A 208 10.48 3.69 18.14
N LEU A 209 9.58 4.48 18.75
CA LEU A 209 8.78 5.46 18.02
C LEU A 209 9.66 6.52 17.35
N LEU A 210 10.63 7.05 18.09
CA LEU A 210 11.57 8.05 17.59
C LEU A 210 12.44 7.48 16.48
N GLU A 211 12.98 6.27 16.66
CA GLU A 211 13.81 5.60 15.67
C GLU A 211 13.03 5.23 14.39
N GLU A 212 11.82 4.67 14.52
CA GLU A 212 10.96 4.37 13.36
C GLU A 212 10.62 5.64 12.57
N LEU A 213 10.30 6.74 13.25
CA LEU A 213 10.04 8.03 12.60
C LEU A 213 11.28 8.60 11.93
N ALA A 214 12.44 8.58 12.60
CA ALA A 214 13.68 9.15 12.11
C ALA A 214 14.24 8.37 10.90
N PHE A 215 14.30 7.04 10.98
CA PHE A 215 14.98 6.22 9.96
C PHE A 215 14.04 5.70 8.87
N ARG A 216 12.73 5.65 9.12
CA ARG A 216 11.77 5.02 8.19
C ARG A 216 10.55 5.90 7.88
N GLY A 217 10.36 7.01 8.60
CA GLY A 217 9.21 7.90 8.41
C GLY A 217 9.04 8.44 6.98
N PHE A 218 10.13 8.59 6.22
CA PHE A 218 10.09 9.00 4.82
C PHE A 218 9.28 8.06 3.90
N LEU A 219 9.16 6.78 4.26
CA LEU A 219 8.36 5.79 3.53
C LEU A 219 6.85 6.12 3.59
N LEU A 220 6.43 6.94 4.55
CA LEU A 220 5.05 7.36 4.77
C LEU A 220 4.75 8.80 4.34
N PHE A 221 5.70 9.51 3.70
CA PHE A 221 5.52 10.93 3.33
C PHE A 221 4.39 11.20 2.32
N HIS A 222 3.87 10.18 1.64
CA HIS A 222 2.64 10.29 0.85
C HIS A 222 1.42 10.69 1.71
N LYS A 223 1.48 10.45 3.03
CA LYS A 223 0.53 10.94 4.03
C LYS A 223 1.12 12.18 4.71
N LYS A 224 0.56 13.36 4.42
CA LYS A 224 1.05 14.67 4.90
C LYS A 224 1.36 14.72 6.40
N LYS A 225 0.56 14.04 7.24
CA LYS A 225 0.78 14.02 8.69
C LYS A 225 2.18 13.52 9.09
N TYR A 226 2.74 12.53 8.39
CA TYR A 226 4.08 12.03 8.72
C TYR A 226 5.18 13.00 8.28
N VAL A 227 4.95 13.79 7.23
CA VAL A 227 5.87 14.88 6.87
C VAL A 227 5.96 15.90 8.00
N VAL A 228 4.81 16.31 8.55
CA VAL A 228 4.76 17.24 9.68
C VAL A 228 5.40 16.64 10.92
N ILE A 229 5.01 15.42 11.31
CA ILE A 229 5.54 14.75 12.50
C ILE A 229 7.06 14.62 12.41
N VAL A 230 7.60 14.13 11.29
CA VAL A 230 9.05 13.95 11.13
C VAL A 230 9.78 15.30 11.08
N ALA A 231 9.23 16.31 10.40
CA ALA A 231 9.86 17.62 10.36
C ALA A 231 9.93 18.28 11.75
N LEU A 232 8.84 18.23 12.52
CA LEU A 232 8.81 18.73 13.90
C LEU A 232 9.79 17.96 14.78
N LEU A 233 9.87 16.64 14.60
CA LEU A 233 10.81 15.81 15.34
C LEU A 233 12.27 16.17 14.99
N MET A 234 12.58 16.37 13.71
CA MET A 234 13.90 16.83 13.28
C MET A 234 14.24 18.20 13.89
N LEU A 235 13.31 19.15 13.88
CA LEU A 235 13.50 20.47 14.48
C LEU A 235 13.77 20.36 15.99
N PHE A 236 13.01 19.53 16.70
CA PHE A 236 13.22 19.26 18.12
C PHE A 236 14.62 18.70 18.38
N PHE A 237 15.04 17.66 17.65
CA PHE A 237 16.37 17.08 17.83
C PHE A 237 17.49 18.06 17.52
N ILE A 238 17.42 18.79 16.39
CA ILE A 238 18.43 19.80 16.03
C ILE A 238 18.51 20.88 17.12
N PHE A 239 17.37 21.26 17.69
CA PHE A 239 17.33 22.20 18.81
C PHE A 239 17.97 21.62 20.08
N SER A 240 17.84 20.32 20.35
CA SER A 240 18.44 19.68 21.52
C SER A 240 19.97 19.51 21.45
N PHE A 241 20.58 19.59 20.26
CA PHE A 241 22.03 19.47 20.12
C PHE A 241 22.76 20.82 20.28
N GLU A 242 23.33 21.05 21.47
CA GLU A 242 24.07 22.29 21.77
C GLU A 242 25.40 22.43 21.00
N ASN A 243 26.04 21.30 20.65
CA ASN A 243 27.32 21.27 19.95
C ASN A 243 27.27 21.71 18.47
N LEU A 244 26.08 21.99 17.91
CA LEU A 244 25.90 22.42 16.51
C LEU A 244 25.94 23.96 16.32
N SER A 245 26.59 24.70 17.24
CA SER A 245 26.39 26.14 17.47
C SER A 245 26.24 27.03 16.21
N TRP A 246 27.15 26.97 15.24
CA TRP A 246 27.09 27.82 14.04
C TRP A 246 26.17 27.29 12.92
N PHE A 247 25.89 25.99 12.88
CA PHE A 247 25.10 25.34 11.82
C PHE A 247 23.66 25.02 12.23
N ARG A 248 23.34 25.06 13.54
CA ARG A 248 22.05 24.71 14.13
C ARG A 248 20.88 25.49 13.50
N TYR A 249 20.91 26.82 13.57
CA TYR A 249 19.81 27.64 13.06
C TYR A 249 19.69 27.60 11.53
N PRO A 250 20.78 27.63 10.74
CA PRO A 250 20.71 27.36 9.31
C PRO A 250 20.06 26.01 8.97
N LEU A 251 20.43 24.94 9.67
CA LEU A 251 19.84 23.61 9.45
C LEU A 251 18.35 23.58 9.80
N MET A 252 17.96 24.19 10.92
CA MET A 252 16.55 24.32 11.29
C MET A 252 15.75 25.10 10.23
N LEU A 253 16.32 26.19 9.70
CA LEU A 253 15.70 26.95 8.63
C LEU A 253 15.51 26.08 7.38
N LEU A 254 16.49 25.27 7.00
CA LEU A 254 16.37 24.34 5.86
C LEU A 254 15.24 23.33 6.08
N VAL A 255 15.12 22.75 7.28
CA VAL A 255 14.03 21.82 7.62
C VAL A 255 12.67 22.52 7.59
N ALA A 256 12.58 23.74 8.13
CA ALA A 256 11.35 24.53 8.12
C ALA A 256 10.92 24.94 6.71
N LEU A 257 11.87 25.37 5.87
CA LEU A 257 11.62 25.67 4.46
C LEU A 257 11.19 24.42 3.69
N TRP A 258 11.86 23.28 3.91
CA TRP A 258 11.47 22.01 3.32
C TRP A 258 10.06 21.59 3.73
N LEU A 259 9.71 21.72 5.01
CA LEU A 259 8.35 21.46 5.50
C LEU A 259 7.33 22.39 4.83
N GLY A 260 7.63 23.70 4.79
CA GLY A 260 6.79 24.69 4.11
C GLY A 260 6.55 24.33 2.65
N LEU A 261 7.60 23.95 1.92
CA LEU A 261 7.50 23.49 0.53
C LEU A 261 6.64 22.23 0.40
N MET A 262 6.82 21.23 1.27
CA MET A 262 6.04 20.00 1.24
C MET A 262 4.54 20.22 1.54
N LEU A 263 4.21 21.22 2.35
CA LEU A 263 2.82 21.55 2.72
C LEU A 263 2.14 22.46 1.69
N ALA A 264 2.83 23.49 1.22
CA ALA A 264 2.26 24.55 0.38
C ALA A 264 2.39 24.28 -1.12
N ASN A 265 3.48 23.64 -1.58
CA ASN A 265 3.76 23.47 -3.00
C ASN A 265 3.55 22.02 -3.47
N ARG A 266 2.47 21.79 -4.23
CA ARG A 266 2.15 20.46 -4.76
C ARG A 266 3.23 19.92 -5.71
N LYS A 267 3.80 20.75 -6.59
CA LYS A 267 4.84 20.30 -7.53
C LYS A 267 6.10 19.87 -6.79
N ALA A 268 6.51 20.64 -5.78
CA ALA A 268 7.67 20.31 -4.94
C ALA A 268 7.45 19.00 -4.18
N ARG A 269 6.27 18.82 -3.56
CA ARG A 269 5.91 17.57 -2.88
C ARG A 269 5.92 16.38 -3.83
N ASP A 270 5.28 16.50 -4.98
CA ASP A 270 5.19 15.41 -5.96
C ASP A 270 6.59 15.06 -6.51
N TRP A 271 7.48 16.05 -6.67
CA TRP A 271 8.89 15.84 -7.00
C TRP A 271 9.63 15.07 -5.90
N THR A 272 9.51 15.48 -4.63
CA THR A 272 10.14 14.81 -3.48
C THR A 272 9.67 13.37 -3.35
N LEU A 273 8.36 13.13 -3.44
CA LEU A 273 7.79 11.78 -3.41
C LEU A 273 8.25 10.95 -4.62
N GLY A 274 8.39 11.57 -5.79
CA GLY A 274 8.96 10.95 -6.98
C GLY A 274 10.42 10.54 -6.79
N LEU A 275 11.24 11.38 -6.15
CA LEU A 275 12.63 11.07 -5.82
C LEU A 275 12.74 9.90 -4.82
N ILE A 276 11.93 9.93 -3.75
CA ILE A 276 11.85 8.85 -2.76
C ILE A 276 11.41 7.55 -3.43
N SER A 277 10.41 7.61 -4.31
CA SER A 277 9.93 6.44 -5.04
C SER A 277 11.01 5.88 -5.97
N ARG A 278 11.68 6.72 -6.77
CA ARG A 278 12.72 6.29 -7.72
C ARG A 278 13.91 5.61 -7.04
N HIS A 279 14.32 6.11 -5.88
CA HIS A 279 15.48 5.60 -5.15
C HIS A 279 15.10 4.82 -3.89
N LYS A 280 13.86 4.32 -3.81
CA LYS A 280 13.29 3.71 -2.61
C LYS A 280 14.18 2.60 -2.04
N ARG A 281 14.71 1.74 -2.91
CA ARG A 281 15.63 0.66 -2.51
C ARG A 281 16.89 1.21 -1.85
N VAL A 282 17.58 2.14 -2.50
CA VAL A 282 18.81 2.74 -1.97
C VAL A 282 18.55 3.43 -0.64
N LEU A 283 17.46 4.19 -0.54
CA LEU A 283 17.09 4.88 0.70
C LEU A 283 16.80 3.91 1.85
N ILE A 284 16.14 2.77 1.60
CA ILE A 284 15.90 1.72 2.61
C ILE A 284 17.22 1.14 3.13
N TYR A 285 18.16 0.82 2.23
CA TYR A 285 19.47 0.30 2.65
C TYR A 285 20.26 1.37 3.41
N ALA A 286 20.34 2.58 2.87
CA ALA A 286 21.06 3.68 3.50
C ALA A 286 20.51 4.02 4.89
N SER A 287 19.19 4.06 5.06
CA SER A 287 18.59 4.34 6.36
C SER A 287 18.72 3.19 7.35
N SER A 288 18.73 1.93 6.88
CA SER A 288 18.99 0.76 7.72
C SER A 288 20.44 0.70 8.20
N ILE A 289 21.39 1.12 7.35
CA ILE A 289 22.80 1.27 7.73
C ILE A 289 22.97 2.43 8.71
N ALA A 290 22.35 3.59 8.45
CA ALA A 290 22.39 4.73 9.37
C ALA A 290 21.80 4.39 10.74
N PHE A 291 20.70 3.62 10.77
CA PHE A 291 20.10 3.08 12.00
C PHE A 291 21.09 2.20 12.78
N ALA A 292 21.84 1.34 12.09
CA ALA A 292 22.87 0.52 12.70
C ALA A 292 24.06 1.34 13.20
N CYS A 293 24.51 2.35 12.45
CA CYS A 293 25.57 3.26 12.87
C CYS A 293 25.18 4.06 14.12
N ALA A 294 23.92 4.47 14.25
CA ALA A 294 23.43 5.13 15.46
C ALA A 294 23.55 4.24 16.71
N HIS A 295 23.55 2.92 16.55
CA HIS A 295 23.73 1.98 17.66
C HIS A 295 25.21 1.73 18.03
N LEU A 296 26.17 2.28 17.28
CA LEU A 296 27.58 2.22 17.67
C LEU A 296 27.85 3.00 18.95
N THR A 297 27.02 4.00 19.28
CA THR A 297 27.13 4.77 20.52
C THR A 297 26.81 3.97 21.78
N ASN A 298 26.29 2.75 21.63
CA ASN A 298 26.02 1.85 22.77
C ASN A 298 27.28 1.13 23.26
N TYR A 299 28.43 1.36 22.62
CA TYR A 299 29.71 0.74 22.96
C TYR A 299 30.70 1.83 23.39
N ASP A 300 31.39 1.58 24.50
CA ASP A 300 32.40 2.50 25.06
C ASP A 300 33.66 2.59 24.17
N GLY A 301 33.85 1.60 23.29
CA GLY A 301 34.93 1.53 22.30
C GLY A 301 34.56 0.66 21.11
N PHE A 302 35.29 0.81 19.99
CA PHE A 302 35.04 0.02 18.79
C PHE A 302 35.86 -1.27 18.80
N GLU A 303 35.17 -2.40 18.91
CA GLU A 303 35.74 -3.73 18.70
C GLU A 303 35.18 -4.36 17.42
N VAL A 304 36.03 -5.04 16.64
CA VAL A 304 35.61 -5.71 15.39
C VAL A 304 34.49 -6.74 15.66
N VAL A 305 34.53 -7.43 16.81
CA VAL A 305 33.46 -8.36 17.22
C VAL A 305 32.10 -7.67 17.38
N SER A 306 32.08 -6.38 17.74
CA SER A 306 30.84 -5.60 17.83
C SER A 306 30.18 -5.36 16.46
N LEU A 307 30.85 -5.66 15.34
CA LEU A 307 30.20 -5.70 14.03
C LEU A 307 29.13 -6.80 13.92
N LEU A 308 29.20 -7.87 14.72
CA LEU A 308 28.19 -8.93 14.72
C LEU A 308 26.79 -8.40 15.12
N PRO A 309 26.61 -7.81 16.32
CA PRO A 309 25.31 -7.21 16.70
C PRO A 309 24.96 -5.99 15.85
N ILE A 310 25.93 -5.22 15.35
CA ILE A 310 25.67 -4.07 14.46
C ILE A 310 25.11 -4.54 13.11
N ALA A 311 25.62 -5.63 12.53
CA ALA A 311 25.05 -6.22 11.32
C ALA A 311 23.59 -6.63 11.52
N GLN A 312 23.23 -7.12 12.72
CA GLN A 312 21.84 -7.42 13.06
C GLN A 312 20.96 -6.18 13.11
N LYS A 313 21.49 -5.02 13.53
CA LYS A 313 20.76 -3.74 13.44
C LYS A 313 20.45 -3.33 12.00
N VAL A 314 21.35 -3.60 11.04
CA VAL A 314 21.06 -3.40 9.62
C VAL A 314 19.91 -4.30 9.16
N ILE A 315 19.95 -5.59 9.52
CA ILE A 315 18.92 -6.57 9.16
C ILE A 315 17.57 -6.19 9.79
N ALA A 316 17.54 -5.79 11.06
CA ALA A 316 16.36 -5.28 11.74
C ALA A 316 15.80 -4.04 11.01
N GLY A 317 16.67 -3.11 10.61
CA GLY A 317 16.27 -1.94 9.84
C GLY A 317 15.59 -2.26 8.51
N LEU A 318 16.11 -3.26 7.78
CA LEU A 318 15.53 -3.77 6.55
C LEU A 318 14.18 -4.44 6.80
N PHE A 319 14.08 -5.24 7.87
CA PHE A 319 12.85 -5.91 8.27
C PHE A 319 11.75 -4.92 8.66
N PHE A 320 12.05 -3.91 9.48
CA PHE A 320 11.06 -2.88 9.84
C PHE A 320 10.65 -2.05 8.62
N SER A 321 11.56 -1.79 7.69
CA SER A 321 11.23 -1.16 6.41
C SER A 321 10.28 -2.02 5.56
N TYR A 322 10.50 -3.32 5.50
CA TYR A 322 9.59 -4.28 4.87
C TYR A 322 8.20 -4.22 5.49
N VAL A 323 8.12 -4.34 6.81
CA VAL A 323 6.85 -4.28 7.57
C VAL A 323 6.12 -2.96 7.31
N MET A 324 6.84 -1.83 7.34
CA MET A 324 6.26 -0.51 7.11
C MET A 324 5.73 -0.34 5.69
N VAL A 325 6.49 -0.76 4.67
CA VAL A 325 6.07 -0.66 3.26
C VAL A 325 4.87 -1.55 2.99
N ARG A 326 4.86 -2.78 3.48
CA ARG A 326 3.78 -3.75 3.22
C ARG A 326 2.50 -3.43 3.99
N SER A 327 2.60 -2.89 5.20
CA SER A 327 1.44 -2.44 5.98
C SER A 327 0.95 -1.05 5.64
N ASN A 328 1.80 -0.25 4.98
CA ASN A 328 1.60 1.18 4.81
C ASN A 328 1.28 1.89 6.15
N SER A 329 1.93 1.47 7.23
CA SER A 329 1.70 1.98 8.59
C SER A 329 2.97 1.88 9.41
N ILE A 330 3.13 2.82 10.35
CA ILE A 330 4.23 2.76 11.33
C ILE A 330 3.94 1.73 12.43
N VAL A 331 2.66 1.46 12.72
CA VAL A 331 2.23 0.72 13.92
C VAL A 331 2.79 -0.70 13.97
N PRO A 332 2.71 -1.54 12.91
CA PRO A 332 3.21 -2.90 13.01
C PRO A 332 4.72 -2.97 13.20
N GLY A 333 5.48 -2.08 12.54
CA GLY A 333 6.93 -1.98 12.74
C GLY A 333 7.27 -1.54 14.17
N LEU A 334 6.57 -0.51 14.66
CA LEU A 334 6.72 -0.02 16.03
C LEU A 334 6.43 -1.10 17.07
N LEU A 335 5.36 -1.87 16.92
CA LEU A 335 5.01 -2.94 17.86
C LEU A 335 6.06 -4.06 17.88
N LEU A 336 6.57 -4.46 16.71
CA LEU A 336 7.63 -5.47 16.63
C LEU A 336 8.96 -4.95 17.19
N HIS A 337 9.26 -3.66 16.99
CA HIS A 337 10.43 -3.02 17.57
C HIS A 337 10.30 -2.90 19.10
N ALA A 338 9.15 -2.45 19.60
CA ALA A 338 8.84 -2.45 21.02
C ALA A 338 8.97 -3.86 21.62
N ALA A 339 8.43 -4.88 20.95
CA ALA A 339 8.57 -6.27 21.37
C ALA A 339 10.03 -6.73 21.44
N ASN A 340 10.87 -6.35 20.46
CA ASN A 340 12.31 -6.62 20.49
C ASN A 340 12.96 -6.02 21.75
N ASN A 341 12.64 -4.76 22.08
CA ASN A 341 13.20 -4.10 23.25
C ASN A 341 12.66 -4.69 24.56
N SER A 342 11.39 -5.10 24.60
CA SER A 342 10.78 -5.77 25.75
C SER A 342 11.49 -7.08 26.11
N VAL A 343 12.01 -7.82 25.13
CA VAL A 343 12.76 -9.06 25.43
C VAL A 343 14.05 -8.76 26.17
N LEU A 344 14.78 -7.69 25.81
CA LEU A 344 15.96 -7.27 26.56
C LEU A 344 15.59 -6.85 27.99
N VAL A 345 14.55 -6.05 28.16
CA VAL A 345 14.06 -5.64 29.49
C VAL A 345 13.68 -6.86 30.34
N LEU A 346 13.03 -7.86 29.75
CA LEU A 346 12.69 -9.11 30.43
C LEU A 346 13.96 -9.89 30.85
N ILE A 347 14.96 -9.97 29.98
CA ILE A 347 16.24 -10.63 30.32
C ILE A 347 16.92 -9.91 31.49
N ILE A 348 16.99 -8.58 31.47
CA ILE A 348 17.56 -7.77 32.57
C ILE A 348 16.79 -8.01 33.86
N TYR A 349 15.45 -8.03 33.80
CA TYR A 349 14.61 -8.28 34.96
C TYR A 349 14.86 -9.67 35.55
N LEU A 350 14.86 -10.73 34.73
CA LEU A 350 15.13 -12.09 35.18
C LEU A 350 16.53 -12.23 35.78
N TRP A 351 17.53 -11.58 35.18
CA TRP A 351 18.89 -11.55 35.72
C TRP A 351 18.94 -10.81 37.07
N SER A 352 18.19 -9.72 37.25
CA SER A 352 18.14 -8.99 38.51
C SER A 352 17.58 -9.79 39.70
N LEU A 353 16.78 -10.83 39.43
CA LEU A 353 16.29 -11.76 40.47
C LEU A 353 17.35 -12.75 40.94
N SER A 354 18.47 -12.85 40.21
CA SER A 354 19.60 -13.74 40.53
C SER A 354 20.78 -13.02 41.19
N LEU A 355 20.71 -11.68 41.29
CA LEU A 355 21.63 -10.86 42.09
C LEU A 355 21.22 -10.92 43.56
#